data_AF-A0A164CCD5-F1
#
_entry.id   AF-A0A164CCD5-F1
#
_cell.length_a   1.000
_cell.length_b   1.000
_cell.length_c   1.000
_cell.angle_alpha   90.00
_cell.angle_beta   90.00
_cell.angle_gamma   90.00
#
_symmetry.space_group_name_H-M   'P 1'
#
loop_
_entity.id
_entity.type
_entity.pdbx_description
1 polymer ?
#
loop_
_entity_poly.entity_id
_entity_poly.type
_entity_poly.pdbx_seq_one_letter_code
_entity_poly.pdbx_strand_id
1 'polypeptide(L)'
;MGIVVFLLVILIVCCCWFAGEGIRLDQERAAKQKAKQKIDTKESQQRRTVIDDGQSVNLDVRTEYIERQQRQQRQQIVSRPATEQRAEPEEKEQQFVEARERRSSTPLSLNTGIKELDGPGMFHRLTSQGPNASAVYLLYSRQHHAYKVGYCKPTGIAGRIQQVRQEVPDIILDGTAVFTSSQNAFDAEQKILEKYKSYKYSGINGRWSGSTEWITKRPTGKPYFTKPSAVESKYEQDLQAETERPIEADIYTVYLMKSVSKGMHKVSWCKTENIPTKVRTAQRSFASDVKVVSRFPIQTLPKARAIAKKLNEDAGTFRKEGRKETYEWTNDESYLNQFKSWSPEGKQIS
;
A
#
# COMPACT_ATOMS: atom_id res chain seq x y z
N MET A 1 -63.19 -28.27 34.20
CA MET A 1 -62.68 -27.13 35.00
C MET A 1 -61.17 -27.19 35.24
N GLY A 2 -60.57 -28.30 35.69
CA GLY A 2 -59.14 -28.35 36.07
C GLY A 2 -58.10 -28.10 34.95
N ILE A 3 -58.35 -28.57 33.72
CA ILE A 3 -57.38 -28.46 32.61
C ILE A 3 -57.24 -27.00 32.11
N VAL A 4 -58.34 -26.25 32.13
CA VAL A 4 -58.35 -24.84 31.68
C VAL A 4 -57.54 -23.96 32.64
N VAL A 5 -57.66 -24.20 33.95
CA VAL A 5 -56.87 -23.49 34.96
C VAL A 5 -55.38 -23.83 34.82
N PHE A 6 -55.05 -25.09 34.55
CA PHE A 6 -53.66 -25.52 34.39
C PHE A 6 -52.98 -24.88 33.17
N LEU A 7 -53.68 -24.80 32.03
CA LEU A 7 -53.17 -24.13 30.83
C LEU A 7 -52.99 -22.62 31.05
N LEU A 8 -53.89 -21.98 31.81
CA LEU A 8 -53.79 -20.55 32.12
C LEU A 8 -52.55 -20.24 32.99
N VAL A 9 -52.24 -21.11 33.95
CA VAL A 9 -51.05 -20.96 34.81
C VAL A 9 -49.76 -21.10 33.99
N ILE A 10 -49.69 -22.09 33.08
CA ILE A 10 -48.52 -22.26 32.20
C ILE A 10 -48.31 -21.03 31.31
N LEU A 11 -49.40 -20.49 30.76
CA LEU A 11 -49.32 -19.32 29.87
C LEU A 11 -48.83 -18.07 30.62
N ILE A 12 -49.26 -17.87 31.87
CA ILE A 12 -48.79 -16.78 32.73
C ILE A 12 -47.31 -16.94 33.05
N VAL A 13 -46.86 -18.15 33.41
CA VAL A 13 -45.45 -18.42 33.72
C VAL A 13 -44.55 -18.19 32.49
N CYS A 14 -44.97 -18.63 31.31
CA CYS A 14 -44.25 -18.35 30.07
C CYS A 14 -44.17 -16.84 29.75
N CYS A 15 -45.28 -16.10 29.90
CA CYS A 15 -45.28 -14.65 29.69
C CYS A 15 -44.36 -13.91 30.67
N CYS A 16 -44.32 -14.32 31.94
CA CYS A 16 -43.42 -13.74 32.94
C CYS A 16 -41.94 -14.07 32.65
N TRP A 17 -41.63 -15.27 32.15
CA TRP A 17 -40.26 -15.65 31.77
C TRP A 17 -39.76 -14.83 30.58
N PHE A 18 -40.55 -14.72 29.50
CA PHE A 18 -40.17 -13.96 28.31
C PHE A 18 -40.05 -12.45 28.59
N ALA A 19 -40.91 -11.89 29.45
CA ALA A 19 -40.81 -10.49 29.86
C ALA A 19 -39.54 -10.20 30.68
N GLY A 20 -39.14 -11.12 31.57
CA GLY A 20 -37.91 -10.98 32.36
C GLY A 20 -36.63 -11.05 31.52
N GLU A 21 -36.61 -11.93 30.52
CA GLU A 21 -35.43 -12.14 29.66
C GLU A 21 -35.22 -10.97 28.68
N GLY A 22 -36.31 -10.35 28.19
CA GLY A 22 -36.25 -9.12 27.40
C GLY A 22 -35.67 -7.92 28.17
N ILE A 23 -36.11 -7.71 29.41
CA ILE A 23 -35.61 -6.61 30.27
C ILE A 23 -34.11 -6.80 30.57
N ARG A 24 -33.65 -8.04 30.77
CA ARG A 24 -32.23 -8.35 31.01
C ARG A 24 -31.35 -8.02 29.79
N LEU A 25 -31.81 -8.36 28.59
CA LEU A 25 -31.10 -8.09 27.34
C LEU A 25 -31.01 -6.59 27.03
N ASP A 26 -32.05 -5.83 27.34
CA ASP A 26 -32.04 -4.37 27.14
C ASP A 26 -31.16 -3.64 28.16
N GLN A 27 -31.11 -4.11 29.42
CA GLN A 27 -30.15 -3.60 30.41
C GLN A 27 -28.69 -3.87 30.02
N GLU A 28 -28.41 -5.05 29.46
CA GLU A 28 -27.05 -5.41 29.02
C GLU A 28 -26.60 -4.57 27.81
N ARG A 29 -27.52 -4.26 26.88
CA ARG A 29 -27.27 -3.36 25.74
C ARG A 29 -27.06 -1.91 26.19
N ALA A 30 -27.87 -1.42 27.13
CA ALA A 30 -27.71 -0.08 27.68
C ALA A 30 -26.38 0.08 28.46
N ALA A 31 -25.95 -0.96 29.18
CA ALA A 31 -24.65 -0.97 29.86
C ALA A 31 -23.47 -0.94 28.86
N LYS A 32 -23.55 -1.73 27.77
CA LYS A 32 -22.52 -1.73 26.71
C LYS A 32 -22.44 -0.38 25.98
N GLN A 33 -23.57 0.30 25.75
CA GLN A 33 -23.57 1.64 25.15
C GLN A 33 -22.98 2.71 26.08
N LYS A 34 -23.30 2.69 27.38
CA LYS A 34 -22.70 3.62 28.36
C LYS A 34 -21.20 3.39 28.53
N ALA A 35 -20.73 2.14 28.45
CA ALA A 35 -19.30 1.82 28.46
C ALA A 35 -18.59 2.36 27.21
N LYS A 36 -19.20 2.23 26.04
CA LYS A 36 -18.64 2.75 24.77
C LYS A 36 -18.55 4.29 24.77
N GLN A 37 -19.59 4.99 25.23
CA GLN A 37 -19.55 6.45 25.35
C GLN A 37 -18.47 6.95 26.32
N LYS A 38 -18.21 6.26 27.43
CA LYS A 38 -17.15 6.64 28.38
C LYS A 38 -15.73 6.50 27.78
N ILE A 39 -15.52 5.54 26.88
CA ILE A 39 -14.23 5.34 26.20
C ILE A 39 -14.01 6.45 25.17
N ASP A 40 -15.01 6.74 24.33
CA ASP A 40 -14.92 7.79 23.31
C ASP A 40 -14.71 9.19 23.93
N THR A 41 -15.30 9.44 25.11
CA THR A 41 -15.12 10.71 25.83
C THR A 41 -13.71 10.86 26.42
N LYS A 42 -13.12 9.75 26.93
CA LYS A 42 -11.73 9.76 27.44
C LYS A 42 -10.71 9.92 26.31
N GLU A 43 -10.88 9.25 25.17
CA GLU A 43 -10.00 9.42 24.01
C GLU A 43 -10.09 10.84 23.43
N SER A 44 -11.28 11.44 23.41
CA SER A 44 -11.47 12.82 22.95
C SER A 44 -10.83 13.86 23.88
N GLN A 45 -10.84 13.62 25.20
CA GLN A 45 -10.15 14.48 26.18
C GLN A 45 -8.62 14.30 26.15
N GLN A 46 -8.12 13.08 25.91
CA GLN A 46 -6.68 12.83 25.71
C GLN A 46 -6.17 13.46 24.41
N ARG A 47 -6.97 13.46 23.33
CA ARG A 47 -6.60 14.15 22.09
C ARG A 47 -6.57 15.67 22.22
N ARG A 48 -7.42 16.27 23.06
CA ARG A 48 -7.39 17.73 23.29
C ARG A 48 -6.20 18.18 24.13
N THR A 49 -5.79 17.40 25.14
CA THR A 49 -4.63 17.74 25.99
C THR A 49 -3.29 17.61 25.27
N VAL A 50 -3.16 16.72 24.28
CA VAL A 50 -1.92 16.57 23.49
C VAL A 50 -1.72 17.69 22.45
N ILE A 51 -2.78 18.42 22.08
CA ILE A 51 -2.70 19.48 21.07
C ILE A 51 -2.25 20.82 21.69
N ASP A 52 -2.64 21.11 22.94
CA ASP A 52 -2.31 22.38 23.60
C ASP A 52 -0.85 22.46 24.12
N ASP A 53 -0.25 21.36 24.57
CA ASP A 53 1.13 21.37 25.11
C ASP A 53 2.23 21.22 24.03
N GLY A 54 1.87 20.87 22.79
CA GLY A 54 2.83 20.53 21.72
C GLY A 54 3.07 21.62 20.66
N GLN A 55 2.20 22.63 20.56
CA GLN A 55 2.25 23.60 19.45
C GLN A 55 2.99 24.92 19.77
N SER A 56 3.17 25.28 21.04
CA SER A 56 3.74 26.59 21.40
C SER A 56 5.28 26.65 21.41
N VAL A 57 5.99 25.51 21.48
CA VAL A 57 7.46 25.49 21.64
C VAL A 57 8.21 25.26 20.31
N ASN A 58 7.53 24.85 19.24
CA ASN A 58 8.18 24.36 18.01
C ASN A 58 8.20 25.34 16.82
N LEU A 59 7.53 26.49 16.91
CA LEU A 59 7.53 27.48 15.83
C LEU A 59 8.74 28.43 15.84
N ASP A 60 9.24 28.82 17.02
CA ASP A 60 10.35 29.78 17.12
C ASP A 60 11.71 29.17 16.72
N VAL A 61 11.97 27.91 17.11
CA VAL A 61 13.23 27.22 16.79
C VAL A 61 13.37 26.93 15.28
N ARG A 62 12.25 26.67 14.60
CA ARG A 62 12.24 26.33 13.17
C ARG A 62 12.47 27.55 12.28
N THR A 63 12.00 28.72 12.72
CA THR A 63 12.15 29.99 11.99
C THR A 63 13.59 30.49 12.06
N GLU A 64 14.23 30.39 13.23
CA GLU A 64 15.63 30.82 13.43
C GLU A 64 16.65 29.94 12.67
N TYR A 65 16.35 28.64 12.52
CA TYR A 65 17.18 27.72 11.73
C TYR A 65 17.10 28.00 10.21
N ILE A 66 15.92 28.33 9.70
CA ILE A 66 15.71 28.65 8.28
C ILE A 66 16.40 29.97 7.91
N GLU A 67 16.35 30.99 8.78
CA GLU A 67 17.05 32.26 8.53
C GLU A 67 18.59 32.10 8.53
N ARG A 68 19.15 31.26 9.40
CA ARG A 68 20.61 30.97 9.40
C ARG A 68 21.07 30.30 8.10
N GLN A 69 20.29 29.36 7.57
CA GLN A 69 20.59 28.68 6.31
C GLN A 69 20.56 29.65 5.11
N GLN A 70 19.58 30.57 5.06
CA GLN A 70 19.49 31.54 3.98
C GLN A 70 20.60 32.60 4.00
N ARG A 71 21.11 32.98 5.19
CA ARG A 71 22.26 33.89 5.30
C ARG A 71 23.58 33.26 4.83
N GLN A 72 23.77 31.95 5.04
CA GLN A 72 24.97 31.25 4.57
C GLN A 72 25.00 31.07 3.05
N GLN A 73 23.86 30.84 2.39
CA GLN A 73 23.81 30.75 0.92
C GLN A 73 24.08 32.08 0.21
N ARG A 74 23.63 33.21 0.78
CA ARG A 74 23.89 34.53 0.18
C ARG A 74 25.35 34.96 0.23
N GLN A 75 26.16 34.40 1.14
CA GLN A 75 27.59 34.71 1.23
C GLN A 75 28.47 33.91 0.25
N GLN A 76 27.96 32.82 -0.34
CA GLN A 76 28.73 32.02 -1.31
C GLN A 76 28.60 32.49 -2.77
N ILE A 77 27.66 33.39 -3.09
CA ILE A 77 27.39 33.84 -4.46
C ILE A 77 28.24 35.05 -4.89
N VAL A 78 28.96 35.70 -3.97
CA VAL A 78 29.64 36.99 -4.23
C VAL A 78 31.16 36.86 -4.44
N SER A 79 31.70 35.66 -4.66
CA SER A 79 33.16 35.48 -4.69
C SER A 79 33.67 34.62 -5.86
N ARG A 80 33.52 35.07 -7.11
CA ARG A 80 34.45 34.68 -8.19
C ARG A 80 34.70 35.81 -9.20
N PRO A 81 35.97 36.14 -9.53
CA PRO A 81 36.32 37.17 -10.49
C PRO A 81 36.27 36.66 -11.94
N ALA A 82 36.07 37.59 -12.87
CA ALA A 82 36.04 37.38 -14.30
C ALA A 82 37.44 37.52 -14.92
N THR A 83 37.94 36.48 -15.63
CA THR A 83 38.88 36.65 -16.76
C THR A 83 38.97 35.39 -17.64
N GLU A 84 38.73 35.61 -18.94
CA GLU A 84 39.42 35.11 -20.16
C GLU A 84 39.54 33.61 -20.55
N GLN A 85 38.89 33.34 -21.69
CA GLN A 85 39.37 32.73 -22.95
C GLN A 85 39.86 31.26 -23.06
N ARG A 86 39.11 30.57 -23.94
CA ARG A 86 39.50 29.70 -25.08
C ARG A 86 39.77 28.19 -24.87
N ALA A 87 39.25 27.49 -25.89
CA ALA A 87 39.53 26.16 -26.42
C ALA A 87 38.82 24.97 -25.74
N GLU A 88 37.70 24.55 -26.33
CA GLU A 88 37.26 23.15 -26.31
C GLU A 88 38.27 22.25 -27.04
N PRO A 89 38.26 20.94 -26.75
CA PRO A 89 37.58 20.05 -27.69
C PRO A 89 36.70 18.98 -27.01
N GLU A 90 35.41 19.02 -27.34
CA GLU A 90 34.51 17.97 -27.86
C GLU A 90 34.61 16.47 -27.48
N GLU A 91 35.48 16.00 -26.58
CA GLU A 91 35.57 14.56 -26.24
C GLU A 91 34.82 14.14 -24.97
N LYS A 92 34.29 15.07 -24.18
CA LYS A 92 33.54 14.74 -22.95
C LYS A 92 32.02 14.77 -23.10
N GLU A 93 31.50 15.35 -24.18
CA GLU A 93 30.05 15.47 -24.35
C GLU A 93 29.42 14.20 -24.93
N GLN A 94 30.17 13.41 -25.72
CA GLN A 94 29.66 12.13 -26.23
C GLN A 94 29.62 11.02 -25.17
N GLN A 95 30.52 11.03 -24.17
CA GLN A 95 30.48 10.03 -23.08
C GLN A 95 29.39 10.31 -22.04
N PHE A 96 28.92 11.56 -21.90
CA PHE A 96 27.78 11.90 -21.05
C PHE A 96 26.42 11.64 -21.70
N VAL A 97 26.34 11.57 -23.03
CA VAL A 97 25.13 11.15 -23.75
C VAL A 97 25.01 9.62 -23.73
N GLU A 98 26.08 8.87 -23.98
CA GLU A 98 26.00 7.39 -24.01
C GLU A 98 25.81 6.75 -22.62
N ALA A 99 26.30 7.37 -21.53
CA ALA A 99 26.05 6.91 -20.16
C ALA A 99 24.65 7.28 -19.64
N ARG A 100 24.01 8.30 -20.23
CA ARG A 100 22.64 8.73 -19.90
C ARG A 100 21.59 7.91 -20.65
N GLU A 101 21.94 7.35 -21.81
CA GLU A 101 21.08 6.43 -22.57
C GLU A 101 21.16 4.96 -22.11
N ARG A 102 22.21 4.55 -21.39
CA ARG A 102 22.33 3.15 -20.88
C ARG A 102 21.79 2.91 -19.46
N ARG A 103 21.21 3.91 -18.79
CA ARG A 103 20.56 3.76 -17.47
C ARG A 103 19.22 4.48 -17.33
N SER A 104 18.59 4.87 -18.44
CA SER A 104 17.15 5.06 -18.45
C SER A 104 16.50 3.69 -18.60
N SER A 105 16.22 3.01 -17.48
CA SER A 105 15.10 2.08 -17.45
C SER A 105 13.84 2.93 -17.65
N THR A 106 13.55 3.22 -18.91
CA THR A 106 12.30 3.81 -19.37
C THR A 106 11.18 3.06 -18.66
N PRO A 107 10.25 3.72 -17.94
CA PRO A 107 9.05 3.03 -17.50
C PRO A 107 8.45 2.40 -18.77
N LEU A 108 8.08 1.12 -18.69
CA LEU A 108 7.46 0.39 -19.78
C LEU A 108 6.17 1.10 -20.20
N SER A 109 6.27 2.14 -21.04
CA SER A 109 5.16 2.62 -21.84
C SER A 109 4.98 1.59 -22.95
N LEU A 110 4.25 0.52 -22.63
CA LEU A 110 3.71 -0.36 -23.65
C LEU A 110 2.88 0.52 -24.57
N ASN A 111 3.27 0.66 -25.83
CA ASN A 111 2.62 1.54 -26.79
C ASN A 111 1.17 1.08 -27.02
N THR A 112 0.22 1.60 -26.25
CA THR A 112 -1.22 1.33 -26.44
C THR A 112 -1.83 2.25 -27.50
N GLY A 113 -1.06 3.20 -28.03
CA GLY A 113 -1.52 4.24 -28.95
C GLY A 113 -2.40 5.31 -28.26
N ILE A 114 -2.53 5.27 -26.93
CA ILE A 114 -3.38 6.16 -26.14
C ILE A 114 -2.61 6.69 -24.93
N LYS A 115 -2.22 7.97 -25.02
CA LYS A 115 -1.41 8.67 -24.00
C LYS A 115 -1.98 8.55 -22.59
N GLU A 116 -3.30 8.56 -22.42
CA GLU A 116 -3.96 8.47 -21.10
C GLU A 116 -3.81 7.09 -20.42
N LEU A 117 -3.48 6.05 -21.18
CA LEU A 117 -3.22 4.70 -20.67
C LEU A 117 -1.72 4.40 -20.59
N ASP A 118 -0.94 5.01 -21.48
CA ASP A 118 0.53 4.96 -21.50
C ASP A 118 1.16 5.82 -20.40
N GLY A 119 0.36 6.69 -19.77
CA GLY A 119 0.74 7.47 -18.62
C GLY A 119 1.18 6.60 -17.43
N PRO A 120 2.09 7.12 -16.59
CA PRO A 120 2.71 6.35 -15.53
C PRO A 120 1.71 5.67 -14.60
N GLY A 121 1.81 4.36 -14.46
CA GLY A 121 1.01 3.56 -13.53
C GLY A 121 -0.44 3.28 -13.95
N MET A 122 -0.98 3.89 -15.01
CA MET A 122 -2.35 3.65 -15.46
C MET A 122 -2.54 2.24 -16.02
N PHE A 123 -1.72 1.84 -17.01
CA PHE A 123 -1.75 0.48 -17.54
C PHE A 123 -1.49 -0.56 -16.44
N HIS A 124 -0.47 -0.32 -15.59
CA HIS A 124 -0.14 -1.22 -14.48
C HIS A 124 -1.32 -1.37 -13.52
N ARG A 125 -1.95 -0.27 -13.08
CA ARG A 125 -3.10 -0.29 -12.18
C ARG A 125 -4.28 -1.07 -12.76
N LEU A 126 -4.54 -0.93 -14.06
CA LEU A 126 -5.64 -1.62 -14.72
C LEU A 126 -5.36 -3.12 -14.84
N THR A 127 -4.12 -3.52 -15.07
CA THR A 127 -3.72 -4.92 -15.32
C THR A 127 -3.25 -5.68 -14.08
N SER A 128 -2.91 -5.00 -12.98
CA SER A 128 -2.34 -5.61 -11.76
C SER A 128 -3.29 -6.52 -10.99
N GLN A 129 -4.59 -6.46 -11.27
CA GLN A 129 -5.63 -7.21 -10.55
C GLN A 129 -5.83 -8.64 -11.10
N GLY A 130 -4.97 -9.08 -12.02
CA GLY A 130 -4.97 -10.45 -12.56
C GLY A 130 -5.80 -10.63 -13.84
N PRO A 131 -5.79 -11.85 -14.41
CA PRO A 131 -6.34 -12.11 -15.76
C PRO A 131 -7.87 -12.00 -15.86
N ASN A 132 -8.57 -12.10 -14.73
CA ASN A 132 -10.03 -11.99 -14.65
C ASN A 132 -10.50 -10.58 -14.29
N ALA A 133 -9.56 -9.64 -14.13
CA ALA A 133 -9.89 -8.26 -13.83
C ALA A 133 -10.74 -7.65 -14.95
N SER A 134 -11.70 -6.84 -14.54
CA SER A 134 -12.52 -6.02 -15.43
C SER A 134 -12.51 -4.60 -14.92
N ALA A 135 -12.60 -3.64 -15.83
CA ALA A 135 -12.55 -2.24 -15.50
C ALA A 135 -13.79 -1.54 -16.05
N VAL A 136 -14.43 -0.75 -15.18
CA VAL A 136 -15.43 0.23 -15.58
C VAL A 136 -14.68 1.52 -15.88
N TYR A 137 -14.90 2.06 -17.07
CA TYR A 137 -14.29 3.29 -17.55
C TYR A 137 -15.36 4.37 -17.71
N LEU A 138 -14.94 5.61 -17.51
CA LEU A 138 -15.74 6.81 -17.65
C LEU A 138 -15.06 7.72 -18.67
N LEU A 139 -15.74 7.95 -19.79
CA LEU A 139 -15.30 8.86 -20.86
C LEU A 139 -16.08 10.16 -20.75
N TYR A 140 -15.45 11.28 -21.08
CA TYR A 140 -16.07 12.60 -21.11
C TYR A 140 -15.86 13.26 -22.47
N SER A 141 -16.93 13.80 -23.07
CA SER A 141 -16.87 14.69 -24.23
C SER A 141 -17.00 16.14 -23.77
N ARG A 142 -16.06 16.98 -24.19
CA ARG A 142 -16.04 18.42 -23.92
C ARG A 142 -17.10 19.15 -24.74
N GLN A 143 -17.28 18.78 -26.00
CA GLN A 143 -18.24 19.38 -26.92
C GLN A 143 -19.68 19.10 -26.48
N HIS A 144 -19.96 17.87 -26.06
CA HIS A 144 -21.30 17.47 -25.66
C HIS A 144 -21.58 17.67 -24.17
N HIS A 145 -20.56 18.02 -23.39
CA HIS A 145 -20.60 18.08 -21.93
C HIS A 145 -21.27 16.86 -21.29
N ALA A 146 -20.99 15.68 -21.84
CA ALA A 146 -21.64 14.42 -21.48
C ALA A 146 -20.61 13.32 -21.22
N TYR A 147 -21.03 12.35 -20.43
CA TYR A 147 -20.23 11.22 -19.98
C TYR A 147 -20.74 9.93 -20.59
N LYS A 148 -19.82 9.03 -20.95
CA LYS A 148 -20.12 7.66 -21.33
C LYS A 148 -19.49 6.71 -20.33
N VAL A 149 -20.29 5.80 -19.80
CA VAL A 149 -19.83 4.72 -18.93
C VAL A 149 -19.79 3.45 -19.76
N GLY A 150 -18.74 2.67 -19.57
CA GLY A 150 -18.64 1.34 -20.15
C GLY A 150 -17.82 0.44 -19.25
N TYR A 151 -17.90 -0.87 -19.46
CA TYR A 151 -16.94 -1.81 -18.87
C TYR A 151 -16.29 -2.69 -19.94
N CYS A 152 -15.05 -3.09 -19.69
CA CYS A 152 -14.37 -4.10 -20.49
C CYS A 152 -13.18 -4.69 -19.71
N LYS A 153 -12.48 -5.65 -20.33
CA LYS A 153 -11.19 -6.09 -19.81
C LYS A 153 -10.18 -4.93 -19.86
N PRO A 154 -9.29 -4.80 -18.86
CA PRO A 154 -8.23 -3.78 -18.82
C PRO A 154 -7.48 -3.58 -20.14
N THR A 155 -7.07 -4.68 -20.78
CA THR A 155 -6.32 -4.68 -22.04
C THR A 155 -7.14 -4.19 -23.24
N GLY A 156 -8.47 -4.19 -23.15
CA GLY A 156 -9.37 -3.75 -24.21
C GLY A 156 -9.79 -2.29 -24.12
N ILE A 157 -9.46 -1.58 -23.02
CA ILE A 157 -9.89 -0.18 -22.83
C ILE A 157 -9.37 0.71 -23.97
N ALA A 158 -8.11 0.54 -24.40
CA ALA A 158 -7.52 1.36 -25.44
C ALA A 158 -8.32 1.29 -26.75
N GLY A 159 -8.59 0.06 -27.22
CA GLY A 159 -9.40 -0.16 -28.41
C GLY A 159 -10.82 0.39 -28.28
N ARG A 160 -11.43 0.32 -27.09
CA ARG A 160 -12.76 0.91 -26.84
C ARG A 160 -12.75 2.44 -26.93
N ILE A 161 -11.74 3.10 -26.36
CA ILE A 161 -11.60 4.56 -26.46
C ILE A 161 -11.42 4.96 -27.91
N GLN A 162 -10.52 4.29 -28.65
CA GLN A 162 -10.27 4.60 -30.05
C GLN A 162 -11.52 4.42 -30.91
N GLN A 163 -12.30 3.36 -30.66
CA GLN A 163 -13.56 3.13 -31.36
C GLN A 163 -14.58 4.25 -31.09
N VAL A 164 -14.73 4.69 -29.83
CA VAL A 164 -15.66 5.80 -29.51
C VAL A 164 -15.16 7.13 -30.09
N ARG A 165 -13.84 7.35 -30.17
CA ARG A 165 -13.25 8.55 -30.82
C ARG A 165 -13.58 8.67 -32.30
N GLN A 166 -13.87 7.57 -32.99
CA GLN A 166 -14.31 7.64 -34.40
C GLN A 166 -15.67 8.33 -34.54
N GLU A 167 -16.55 8.20 -33.55
CA GLU A 167 -17.87 8.84 -33.53
C GLU A 167 -17.86 10.18 -32.79
N VAL A 168 -17.07 10.29 -31.71
CA VAL A 168 -16.98 11.48 -30.85
C VAL A 168 -15.51 11.82 -30.64
N PRO A 169 -14.87 12.59 -31.54
CA PRO A 169 -13.42 12.77 -31.57
C PRO A 169 -12.79 13.39 -30.32
N ASP A 170 -13.57 14.16 -29.56
CA ASP A 170 -13.08 14.94 -28.43
C ASP A 170 -13.12 14.20 -27.09
N ILE A 171 -13.47 12.91 -27.08
CA ILE A 171 -13.56 12.15 -25.83
C ILE A 171 -12.20 11.97 -25.15
N ILE A 172 -12.23 12.09 -23.83
CA ILE A 172 -11.09 11.83 -22.94
C ILE A 172 -11.47 10.80 -21.89
N LEU A 173 -10.49 10.03 -21.41
CA LEU A 173 -10.68 9.14 -20.27
C LEU A 173 -10.73 9.97 -18.98
N ASP A 174 -11.91 10.14 -18.40
CA ASP A 174 -12.07 10.88 -17.14
C ASP A 174 -11.76 10.00 -15.92
N GLY A 175 -12.00 8.69 -15.98
CA GLY A 175 -11.59 7.82 -14.89
C GLY A 175 -11.88 6.34 -15.07
N THR A 176 -11.29 5.54 -14.18
CA THR A 176 -11.44 4.08 -14.17
C THR A 176 -11.63 3.53 -12.76
N ALA A 177 -12.38 2.42 -12.66
CA ALA A 177 -12.53 1.60 -11.48
C ALA A 177 -12.31 0.13 -11.84
N VAL A 178 -11.47 -0.57 -11.08
CA VAL A 178 -11.09 -1.97 -11.36
C VAL A 178 -11.85 -2.91 -10.43
N PHE A 179 -12.30 -4.02 -10.98
CA PHE A 179 -13.05 -5.08 -10.33
C PHE A 179 -12.37 -6.42 -10.57
N THR A 180 -12.50 -7.34 -9.61
CA THR A 180 -11.91 -8.68 -9.67
C THR A 180 -12.68 -9.65 -10.57
N SER A 181 -13.88 -9.28 -11.03
CA SER A 181 -14.69 -10.10 -11.94
C SER A 181 -15.46 -9.24 -12.94
N SER A 182 -15.71 -9.81 -14.12
CA SER A 182 -16.53 -9.18 -15.16
C SER A 182 -17.96 -8.92 -14.71
N GLN A 183 -18.55 -9.84 -13.94
CA GLN A 183 -19.92 -9.68 -13.42
C GLN A 183 -20.03 -8.46 -12.49
N ASN A 184 -19.07 -8.27 -11.58
CA ASN A 184 -19.09 -7.12 -10.68
C ASN A 184 -18.91 -5.79 -11.42
N ALA A 185 -18.10 -5.78 -12.49
CA ALA A 185 -17.92 -4.62 -13.34
C ALA A 185 -19.22 -4.29 -14.12
N PHE A 186 -19.86 -5.31 -14.68
CA PHE A 186 -21.15 -5.18 -15.36
C PHE A 186 -22.23 -4.66 -14.40
N ASP A 187 -22.40 -5.28 -13.24
CA ASP A 187 -23.38 -4.85 -12.24
C ASP A 187 -23.15 -3.41 -11.79
N ALA A 188 -21.89 -2.99 -11.69
CA ALA A 188 -21.53 -1.62 -11.34
C ALA A 188 -21.87 -0.62 -12.46
N GLU A 189 -21.59 -0.96 -13.72
CA GLU A 189 -22.01 -0.17 -14.89
C GLU A 189 -23.54 0.01 -14.91
N GLN A 190 -24.29 -1.09 -14.81
CA GLN A 190 -25.75 -1.06 -14.84
C GLN A 190 -26.34 -0.22 -13.70
N LYS A 191 -25.77 -0.33 -12.48
CA LYS A 191 -26.16 0.51 -11.34
C LYS A 191 -25.92 1.99 -11.59
N ILE A 192 -24.84 2.35 -12.28
CA ILE A 192 -24.57 3.75 -12.66
C ILE A 192 -25.61 4.20 -13.69
N LEU A 193 -25.83 3.43 -14.75
CA LEU A 193 -26.78 3.79 -15.80
C LEU A 193 -28.19 3.99 -15.23
N GLU A 194 -28.68 3.08 -14.40
CA GLU A 194 -30.01 3.19 -13.81
C GLU A 194 -30.13 4.39 -12.86
N LYS A 195 -29.11 4.63 -12.02
CA LYS A 195 -29.10 5.78 -11.10
C LYS A 195 -29.11 7.12 -11.85
N TYR A 196 -28.51 7.19 -13.03
CA TYR A 196 -28.35 8.42 -13.80
C TYR A 196 -29.24 8.49 -15.05
N LYS A 197 -30.22 7.60 -15.16
CA LYS A 197 -31.15 7.49 -16.30
C LYS A 197 -31.97 8.77 -16.57
N SER A 198 -32.25 9.60 -15.57
CA SER A 198 -32.93 10.88 -15.79
C SER A 198 -32.03 11.98 -16.37
N TYR A 199 -30.72 11.76 -16.42
CA TYR A 199 -29.72 12.73 -16.86
C TYR A 199 -29.20 12.42 -18.27
N LYS A 200 -29.98 11.75 -19.12
CA LYS A 200 -29.54 11.34 -20.46
C LYS A 200 -29.26 12.53 -21.37
N TYR A 201 -28.25 12.41 -22.23
CA TYR A 201 -27.97 13.32 -23.33
C TYR A 201 -28.43 12.69 -24.66
N SER A 202 -29.38 13.32 -25.35
CA SER A 202 -29.98 12.81 -26.60
C SER A 202 -29.24 13.21 -27.87
N GLY A 203 -28.18 14.01 -27.79
CA GLY A 203 -27.50 14.59 -28.95
C GLY A 203 -26.43 13.72 -29.62
N ILE A 204 -26.09 12.55 -29.07
CA ILE A 204 -25.10 11.63 -29.66
C ILE A 204 -25.81 10.35 -30.11
N ASN A 205 -25.99 10.18 -31.42
CA ASN A 205 -26.55 8.97 -32.03
C ASN A 205 -25.45 8.26 -32.83
N GLY A 206 -24.94 7.13 -32.31
CA GLY A 206 -23.90 6.34 -32.96
C GLY A 206 -24.21 4.84 -32.93
N ARG A 207 -24.17 4.18 -34.09
CA ARG A 207 -24.52 2.76 -34.29
C ARG A 207 -23.56 1.79 -33.58
N TRP A 208 -22.35 2.25 -33.24
CA TRP A 208 -21.32 1.47 -32.53
C TRP A 208 -21.10 1.92 -31.08
N SER A 209 -21.75 3.00 -30.65
CA SER A 209 -21.84 3.39 -29.24
C SER A 209 -22.65 2.42 -28.37
N GLY A 210 -23.13 1.29 -28.92
CA GLY A 210 -23.60 0.10 -28.22
C GLY A 210 -24.48 0.40 -27.01
N SER A 211 -25.78 0.64 -27.23
CA SER A 211 -26.87 0.59 -26.23
C SER A 211 -26.68 1.33 -24.89
N THR A 212 -25.61 2.11 -24.72
CA THR A 212 -25.22 2.73 -23.45
C THR A 212 -25.32 4.23 -23.56
N GLU A 213 -26.25 4.75 -22.79
CA GLU A 213 -26.72 6.11 -22.84
C GLU A 213 -25.66 7.08 -22.32
N TRP A 214 -25.55 8.23 -22.97
CA TRP A 214 -24.71 9.32 -22.50
C TRP A 214 -25.41 10.04 -21.35
N ILE A 215 -24.66 10.42 -20.32
CA ILE A 215 -25.16 11.04 -19.09
C ILE A 215 -24.59 12.45 -18.99
N THR A 216 -25.40 13.48 -18.76
CA THR A 216 -24.96 14.89 -18.63
C THR A 216 -24.28 15.19 -17.29
N LYS A 217 -24.54 14.36 -16.27
CA LYS A 217 -23.96 14.49 -14.93
C LYS A 217 -22.87 13.47 -14.68
N ARG A 218 -21.72 13.91 -14.17
CA ARG A 218 -20.63 13.02 -13.75
C ARG A 218 -21.11 12.05 -12.67
N PRO A 219 -20.94 10.72 -12.85
CA PRO A 219 -21.24 9.76 -11.79
C PRO A 219 -20.43 10.04 -10.51
N THR A 220 -21.10 10.03 -9.36
CA THR A 220 -20.50 10.23 -8.03
C THR A 220 -20.87 9.09 -7.09
N GLY A 221 -19.95 8.78 -6.17
CA GLY A 221 -20.08 7.65 -5.23
C GLY A 221 -19.34 6.40 -5.70
N LYS A 222 -19.80 5.22 -5.26
CA LYS A 222 -19.22 3.93 -5.65
C LYS A 222 -19.73 3.50 -7.03
N PRO A 223 -18.88 2.92 -7.90
CA PRO A 223 -17.44 2.78 -7.74
C PRO A 223 -16.71 4.11 -7.88
N TYR A 224 -15.64 4.29 -7.10
CA TYR A 224 -14.83 5.51 -7.15
C TYR A 224 -13.97 5.51 -8.42
N PHE A 225 -14.37 6.31 -9.40
CA PHE A 225 -13.57 6.56 -10.60
C PHE A 225 -12.31 7.35 -10.24
N THR A 226 -11.16 6.70 -10.38
CA THR A 226 -9.87 7.38 -10.22
C THR A 226 -9.47 7.96 -11.57
N LYS A 227 -9.18 9.26 -11.58
CA LYS A 227 -8.76 9.99 -12.78
C LYS A 227 -7.35 9.59 -13.21
N PRO A 228 -7.02 9.59 -14.52
CA PRO A 228 -5.65 9.37 -14.98
C PRO A 228 -4.63 10.30 -14.31
N SER A 229 -4.92 11.60 -14.26
CA SER A 229 -4.04 12.59 -13.61
C SER A 229 -3.82 12.34 -12.12
N ALA A 230 -4.77 11.71 -11.42
CA ALA A 230 -4.61 11.33 -10.02
C ALA A 230 -3.72 10.09 -9.86
N VAL A 231 -3.68 9.21 -10.86
CA VAL A 231 -2.72 8.10 -10.92
C VAL A 231 -1.33 8.61 -11.29
N GLU A 232 -1.23 9.53 -12.25
CA GLU A 232 0.03 10.21 -12.58
C GLU A 232 0.58 10.96 -11.36
N SER A 233 -0.23 11.79 -10.70
CA SER A 233 0.19 12.52 -9.49
C SER A 233 0.62 11.58 -8.36
N LYS A 234 -0.11 10.47 -8.17
CA LYS A 234 0.27 9.46 -7.17
C LYS A 234 1.55 8.74 -7.57
N TYR A 235 1.73 8.42 -8.85
CA TYR A 235 2.93 7.78 -9.35
C TYR A 235 4.13 8.71 -9.31
N GLU A 236 3.97 10.00 -9.61
CA GLU A 236 5.01 11.03 -9.46
C GLU A 236 5.36 11.23 -7.99
N GLN A 237 4.36 11.22 -7.09
CA GLN A 237 4.59 11.18 -5.64
C GLN A 237 5.30 9.91 -5.20
N ASP A 238 4.93 8.74 -5.73
CA ASP A 238 5.54 7.45 -5.43
C ASP A 238 6.98 7.38 -5.99
N LEU A 239 7.25 7.94 -7.18
CA LEU A 239 8.58 8.09 -7.78
C LEU A 239 9.47 9.07 -7.00
N GLN A 240 8.92 10.20 -6.57
CA GLN A 240 9.63 11.17 -5.72
C GLN A 240 9.88 10.57 -4.33
N ALA A 241 8.92 9.81 -3.79
CA ALA A 241 9.06 9.05 -2.54
C ALA A 241 9.98 7.83 -2.67
N GLU A 242 10.22 7.31 -3.87
CA GLU A 242 11.21 6.25 -4.12
C GLU A 242 12.66 6.74 -3.96
N THR A 243 12.90 8.06 -3.97
CA THR A 243 14.25 8.62 -3.74
C THR A 243 14.52 8.93 -2.25
N GLU A 244 13.49 8.96 -1.41
CA GLU A 244 13.62 9.08 0.04
C GLU A 244 12.56 8.22 0.73
N ARG A 245 12.73 6.89 0.71
CA ARG A 245 12.02 6.06 1.70
C ARG A 245 12.51 6.49 3.08
N PRO A 246 11.65 6.98 3.99
CA PRO A 246 12.00 6.89 5.39
C PRO A 246 12.20 5.41 5.69
N ILE A 247 13.38 5.05 6.20
CA ILE A 247 13.64 3.74 6.78
C ILE A 247 12.56 3.54 7.84
N GLU A 248 11.50 2.78 7.53
CA GLU A 248 10.67 2.20 8.59
C GLU A 248 11.65 1.46 9.49
N ALA A 249 11.86 1.96 10.72
CA ALA A 249 12.84 1.38 11.61
C ALA A 249 12.57 -0.11 11.74
N ASP A 250 13.55 -0.94 11.37
CA ASP A 250 13.46 -2.40 11.45
C ASP A 250 12.98 -2.80 12.85
N ILE A 251 11.72 -3.25 13.02
CA ILE A 251 11.23 -3.62 14.36
C ILE A 251 11.88 -4.94 14.80
N TYR A 252 11.95 -5.92 13.89
CA TYR A 252 12.61 -7.21 14.08
C TYR A 252 13.60 -7.50 12.96
N THR A 253 14.58 -8.36 13.24
CA THR A 253 15.58 -8.79 12.27
C THR A 253 15.77 -10.31 12.39
N VAL A 254 15.77 -11.00 11.25
CA VAL A 254 16.36 -12.35 11.12
C VAL A 254 17.80 -12.16 10.64
N TYR A 255 18.75 -12.78 11.33
CA TYR A 255 20.17 -12.59 11.11
C TYR A 255 20.92 -13.91 11.09
N LEU A 256 22.00 -13.92 10.31
CA LEU A 256 23.00 -14.98 10.25
C LEU A 256 24.26 -14.51 10.97
N MET A 257 24.63 -15.23 12.03
CA MET A 257 25.92 -15.11 12.70
C MET A 257 26.90 -16.14 12.15
N LYS A 258 28.18 -15.75 12.12
CA LYS A 258 29.32 -16.61 11.79
C LYS A 258 30.43 -16.44 12.83
N SER A 259 31.05 -17.54 13.22
CA SER A 259 32.38 -17.57 13.86
C SER A 259 33.38 -18.11 12.84
N VAL A 260 34.43 -17.36 12.58
CA VAL A 260 35.52 -17.75 11.67
C VAL A 260 36.39 -18.81 12.32
N SER A 261 36.72 -18.64 13.60
CA SER A 261 37.57 -19.53 14.40
C SER A 261 36.97 -20.92 14.60
N LYS A 262 35.63 -21.02 14.63
CA LYS A 262 34.91 -22.28 14.77
C LYS A 262 34.37 -22.83 13.45
N GLY A 263 34.39 -22.06 12.36
CA GLY A 263 33.76 -22.45 11.10
C GLY A 263 32.23 -22.59 11.17
N MET A 264 31.60 -22.07 12.24
CA MET A 264 30.19 -22.31 12.54
C MET A 264 29.29 -21.13 12.18
N HIS A 265 28.05 -21.47 11.84
CA HIS A 265 26.98 -20.55 11.48
C HIS A 265 25.76 -20.72 12.40
N LYS A 266 25.01 -19.65 12.60
CA LYS A 266 23.75 -19.69 13.34
C LYS A 266 22.77 -18.65 12.81
N VAL A 267 21.54 -19.07 12.56
CA VAL A 267 20.42 -18.19 12.16
C VAL A 267 19.51 -18.02 13.35
N SER A 268 19.19 -16.78 13.66
CA SER A 268 18.24 -16.46 14.72
C SER A 268 17.52 -15.16 14.42
N TRP A 269 16.68 -14.72 15.37
CA TRP A 269 15.89 -13.51 15.23
C TRP A 269 15.84 -12.75 16.55
N CYS A 270 15.69 -11.43 16.48
CA CYS A 270 15.43 -10.57 17.64
C CYS A 270 14.81 -9.23 17.19
N LYS A 271 14.39 -8.38 18.14
CA LYS A 271 14.19 -6.96 17.82
C LYS A 271 15.50 -6.36 17.32
N THR A 272 15.46 -5.48 16.33
CA THR A 272 16.70 -5.00 15.67
C THR A 272 17.63 -4.27 16.63
N GLU A 273 17.08 -3.47 17.55
CA GLU A 273 17.82 -2.81 18.63
C GLU A 273 18.65 -3.78 19.50
N ASN A 274 18.27 -5.06 19.55
CA ASN A 274 18.92 -6.07 20.38
C ASN A 274 20.06 -6.83 19.69
N ILE A 275 20.34 -6.57 18.41
CA ILE A 275 21.44 -7.25 17.69
C ILE A 275 22.78 -7.09 18.39
N PRO A 276 23.22 -5.89 18.83
CA PRO A 276 24.51 -5.73 19.51
C PRO A 276 24.61 -6.58 20.78
N THR A 277 23.52 -6.65 21.56
CA THR A 277 23.43 -7.48 22.76
C THR A 277 23.54 -8.96 22.41
N LYS A 278 22.87 -9.43 21.36
CA LYS A 278 22.95 -10.84 20.92
C LYS A 278 24.34 -11.23 20.46
N VAL A 279 25.04 -10.35 19.74
CA VAL A 279 26.44 -10.58 19.33
C VAL A 279 27.34 -10.65 20.56
N ARG A 280 27.22 -9.71 21.50
CA ARG A 280 28.02 -9.70 22.72
C ARG A 280 27.79 -10.96 23.57
N THR A 281 26.54 -11.43 23.70
CA THR A 281 26.24 -12.69 24.39
C THR A 281 26.88 -13.87 23.68
N ALA A 282 26.78 -13.96 22.35
CA ALA A 282 27.40 -15.05 21.60
C ALA A 282 28.93 -15.04 21.71
N GLN A 283 29.55 -13.86 21.70
CA GLN A 283 30.99 -13.71 21.87
C GLN A 283 31.48 -14.21 23.24
N ARG A 284 30.69 -13.96 24.30
CA ARG A 284 30.99 -14.43 25.66
C ARG A 284 30.74 -15.93 25.83
N SER A 285 29.69 -16.46 25.22
CA SER A 285 29.23 -17.84 25.46
C SER A 285 29.74 -18.87 24.45
N PHE A 286 30.38 -18.46 23.35
CA PHE A 286 30.77 -19.36 22.28
C PHE A 286 32.16 -19.07 21.70
N ALA A 287 32.34 -17.94 20.99
CA ALA A 287 33.63 -17.58 20.38
C ALA A 287 33.76 -16.06 20.21
N SER A 288 34.92 -15.49 20.59
CA SER A 288 35.12 -14.03 20.61
C SER A 288 35.00 -13.35 19.24
N ASP A 289 35.15 -14.11 18.16
CA ASP A 289 35.14 -13.62 16.77
C ASP A 289 33.76 -13.71 16.08
N VAL A 290 32.70 -14.01 16.83
CA VAL A 290 31.34 -14.05 16.31
C VAL A 290 30.92 -12.67 15.77
N LYS A 291 30.38 -12.65 14.54
CA LYS A 291 29.79 -11.46 13.91
C LYS A 291 28.53 -11.80 13.11
N VAL A 292 27.64 -10.81 12.96
CA VAL A 292 26.54 -10.90 11.99
C VAL A 292 27.11 -10.67 10.60
N VAL A 293 26.91 -11.65 9.70
CA VAL A 293 27.41 -11.58 8.31
C VAL A 293 26.31 -11.27 7.31
N SER A 294 25.05 -11.51 7.68
CA SER A 294 23.90 -11.12 6.88
C SER A 294 22.68 -10.95 7.76
N ARG A 295 21.78 -10.05 7.37
CA ARG A 295 20.52 -9.79 8.07
C ARG A 295 19.49 -9.22 7.12
N PHE A 296 18.22 -9.41 7.43
CA PHE A 296 17.15 -8.70 6.74
C PHE A 296 16.01 -8.30 7.69
N PRO A 297 15.35 -7.16 7.41
CA PRO A 297 14.37 -6.56 8.31
C PRO A 297 13.00 -7.20 8.20
N ILE A 298 12.29 -7.28 9.33
CA ILE A 298 10.95 -7.85 9.42
C ILE A 298 10.08 -6.99 10.34
N GLN A 299 8.88 -6.66 9.87
CA GLN A 299 7.97 -5.79 10.61
C GLN A 299 7.27 -6.48 11.79
N THR A 300 7.03 -7.79 11.73
CA THR A 300 6.20 -8.49 12.72
C THR A 300 6.92 -9.65 13.41
N LEU A 301 6.70 -9.78 14.72
CA LEU A 301 7.25 -10.87 15.54
C LEU A 301 6.86 -12.26 15.02
N PRO A 302 5.57 -12.55 14.70
CA PRO A 302 5.18 -13.89 14.23
C PRO A 302 5.91 -14.28 12.94
N LYS A 303 6.14 -13.32 12.03
CA LYS A 303 6.85 -13.55 10.78
C LYS A 303 8.34 -13.82 11.01
N ALA A 304 8.99 -13.03 11.86
CA ALA A 304 10.41 -13.22 12.21
C ALA A 304 10.66 -14.60 12.84
N ARG A 305 9.79 -15.00 13.77
CA ARG A 305 9.85 -16.33 14.40
C ARG A 305 9.60 -17.45 13.40
N ALA A 306 8.58 -17.32 12.55
CA ALA A 306 8.25 -18.35 11.55
C ALA A 306 9.39 -18.58 10.55
N ILE A 307 10.01 -17.51 10.05
CA ILE A 307 11.13 -17.60 9.09
C ILE A 307 12.35 -18.24 9.74
N ALA A 308 12.78 -17.74 10.91
CA ALA A 308 13.93 -18.30 11.60
C ALA A 308 13.70 -19.76 11.97
N LYS A 309 12.49 -20.11 12.43
CA LYS A 309 12.12 -21.49 12.73
C LYS A 309 12.23 -22.37 11.48
N LYS A 310 11.61 -21.98 10.37
CA LYS A 310 11.65 -22.75 9.11
C LYS A 310 13.10 -22.95 8.62
N LEU A 311 13.91 -21.89 8.60
CA LEU A 311 15.34 -21.98 8.25
C LEU A 311 16.11 -22.97 9.13
N ASN A 312 15.82 -23.00 10.43
CA ASN A 312 16.47 -23.92 11.34
C ASN A 312 15.92 -25.35 11.24
N GLU A 313 14.62 -25.53 10.94
CA GLU A 313 13.98 -26.83 10.70
C GLU A 313 14.52 -27.48 9.42
N ASP A 314 14.54 -26.73 8.32
CA ASP A 314 15.05 -27.16 7.01
C ASP A 314 16.54 -27.54 7.06
N ALA A 315 17.28 -27.00 8.03
CA ALA A 315 18.70 -27.31 8.25
C ALA A 315 18.96 -28.24 9.45
N GLY A 316 17.93 -28.82 10.08
CA GLY A 316 18.11 -29.78 11.18
C GLY A 316 18.73 -29.22 12.47
N THR A 317 18.70 -27.90 12.67
CA THR A 317 19.30 -27.18 13.81
C THR A 317 18.27 -26.63 14.80
N PHE A 318 16.99 -26.83 14.50
CA PHE A 318 15.89 -26.51 15.38
C PHE A 318 15.69 -27.63 16.42
N ARG A 319 15.77 -27.28 17.70
CA ARG A 319 15.36 -28.17 18.81
C ARG A 319 14.20 -27.58 19.58
N LYS A 320 13.20 -28.43 19.89
CA LYS A 320 12.05 -28.07 20.71
C LYS A 320 11.96 -28.97 21.93
N GLU A 321 12.12 -28.38 23.11
CA GLU A 321 11.97 -29.06 24.40
C GLU A 321 10.79 -28.41 25.16
N GLY A 322 9.63 -29.05 25.10
CA GLY A 322 8.39 -28.49 25.65
C GLY A 322 8.02 -27.14 25.00
N ARG A 323 8.06 -26.06 25.79
CA ARG A 323 7.80 -24.68 25.33
C ARG A 323 9.05 -23.95 24.82
N LYS A 324 10.24 -24.51 25.02
CA LYS A 324 11.51 -23.89 24.66
C LYS A 324 11.90 -24.25 23.23
N GLU A 325 12.14 -23.23 22.42
CA GLU A 325 12.68 -23.35 21.08
C GLU A 325 14.15 -22.94 21.09
N THR A 326 15.01 -23.77 20.51
CA THR A 326 16.46 -23.58 20.50
C THR A 326 16.96 -23.66 19.06
N TYR A 327 17.85 -22.73 18.72
CA TYR A 327 18.50 -22.61 17.41
C TYR A 327 19.99 -22.88 17.61
N GLU A 328 20.46 -24.04 17.17
CA GLU A 328 21.83 -24.50 17.41
C GLU A 328 22.82 -23.91 16.39
N TRP A 329 24.10 -23.88 16.77
CA TRP A 329 25.18 -23.58 15.84
C TRP A 329 25.45 -24.81 14.98
N THR A 330 25.84 -24.63 13.72
CA THR A 330 26.20 -25.73 12.82
C THR A 330 27.43 -25.40 11.97
N ASN A 331 28.16 -26.45 11.60
CA ASN A 331 29.24 -26.40 10.58
C ASN A 331 28.71 -26.62 9.16
N ASP A 332 27.41 -26.92 9.01
CA ASP A 332 26.82 -27.15 7.70
C ASP A 332 26.82 -25.83 6.89
N GLU A 333 27.51 -25.82 5.75
CA GLU A 333 27.56 -24.67 4.85
C GLU A 333 26.25 -24.46 4.09
N SER A 334 25.36 -25.47 4.04
CA SER A 334 24.03 -25.37 3.43
C SER A 334 23.22 -24.21 4.02
N TYR A 335 23.49 -23.84 5.27
CA TYR A 335 22.94 -22.70 6.00
C TYR A 335 23.12 -21.36 5.28
N LEU A 336 24.26 -21.17 4.60
CA LEU A 336 24.53 -19.96 3.82
C LEU A 336 23.63 -19.89 2.59
N ASN A 337 23.39 -21.03 1.95
CA ASN A 337 22.56 -21.14 0.76
C ASN A 337 21.08 -21.02 1.11
N GLN A 338 20.64 -21.65 2.21
CA GLN A 338 19.28 -21.52 2.73
C GLN A 338 18.99 -20.10 3.24
N PHE A 339 19.97 -19.37 3.79
CA PHE A 339 19.75 -17.97 4.17
C PHE A 339 19.69 -17.05 2.94
N LYS A 340 20.50 -17.31 1.90
CA LYS A 340 20.52 -16.56 0.63
C LYS A 340 19.28 -16.78 -0.23
N SER A 341 18.61 -17.93 -0.09
CA SER A 341 17.34 -18.20 -0.77
C SER A 341 16.16 -17.45 -0.16
N TRP A 342 16.39 -16.45 0.71
CA TRP A 342 15.35 -15.58 1.23
C TRP A 342 15.65 -14.12 0.88
N SER A 343 14.63 -13.44 0.35
CA SER A 343 14.68 -12.03 0.01
C SER A 343 14.77 -11.17 1.28
N PRO A 344 15.20 -9.90 1.15
CA PRO A 344 15.19 -8.94 2.25
C PRO A 344 13.81 -8.74 2.91
N GLU A 345 12.74 -9.14 2.23
CA GLU A 345 11.36 -9.07 2.72
C GLU A 345 10.93 -10.36 3.46
N GLY A 346 11.85 -11.32 3.60
CA GLY A 346 11.57 -12.64 4.15
C GLY A 346 10.68 -13.50 3.25
N LYS A 347 10.86 -13.44 1.92
CA LYS A 347 10.21 -14.36 0.97
C LYS A 347 11.25 -15.34 0.44
N GLN A 348 10.88 -16.59 0.24
CA GLN A 348 11.77 -17.54 -0.42
C GLN A 348 11.95 -17.15 -1.90
N ILE A 349 13.20 -17.02 -2.34
CA ILE A 349 13.62 -16.83 -3.73
C ILE A 349 13.77 -18.24 -4.31
N SER A 350 12.86 -18.58 -5.21
CA SER A 350 12.81 -19.89 -5.91
C SER A 350 13.95 -20.05 -6.89
#